data_AF-A0A838RKC2-F1
#
_entry.id   AF-A0A838RKC2-F1
#
_cell.length_a   1.000
_cell.length_b   1.000
_cell.length_c   1.000
_cell.angle_alpha   90.00
_cell.angle_beta   90.00
_cell.angle_gamma   90.00
#
_symmetry.space_group_name_H-M   'P 1'
#
loop_
_entity.id
_entity.type
_entity.pdbx_description
1 polymer ?
#
loop_
_entity_poly.entity_id
_entity_poly.type
_entity_poly.pdbx_seq_one_letter_code
_entity_poly.pdbx_strand_id
1 'polypeptide(L)'
;SNQLPSGAEELFAHFEYRGATATTPLAAQWRYEGEIIEGSELFLEEWPLDAGSGLAFLNLTGGRDGLPDGTYTVEIQVGNQPVVGDDLVLGGAGGTEPSGGGEEVTMTGRVVSADSGKPINKAMIIILAPGITWDTFDKNDQSQVYDAAFTRSNGIFELNVPVELDTAYSIAVIVDRFQPLLVDDFVPREFYEGGNFLDLGDIGLKRE
;
A
#
# COMPACT_ATOMS: atom_id res chain seq x y z
N SER A 1 4.40 -15.27 -3.82
CA SER A 1 5.86 -15.14 -3.57
C SER A 1 6.13 -13.73 -3.10
N ASN A 2 6.95 -13.53 -2.07
CA ASN A 2 7.22 -12.19 -1.53
C ASN A 2 8.41 -11.54 -2.26
N GLN A 3 8.22 -11.18 -3.53
CA GLN A 3 9.25 -10.50 -4.33
C GLN A 3 8.64 -9.39 -5.19
N LEU A 4 9.39 -8.31 -5.37
CA LEU A 4 9.03 -7.14 -6.17
C LEU A 4 10.13 -6.83 -7.20
N PRO A 5 9.79 -6.21 -8.36
CA PRO A 5 10.78 -5.78 -9.34
C PRO A 5 11.69 -4.68 -8.78
N SER A 6 12.87 -4.52 -9.39
CA SER A 6 13.81 -3.45 -9.03
C SER A 6 13.22 -2.05 -9.22
N GLY A 7 13.78 -1.06 -8.53
CA GLY A 7 13.45 0.36 -8.75
C GLY A 7 12.27 0.90 -7.94
N ALA A 8 11.78 0.14 -6.95
CA ALA A 8 10.78 0.64 -6.02
C ALA A 8 11.33 1.83 -5.19
N GLU A 9 10.55 2.89 -5.06
CA GLU A 9 10.86 4.02 -4.17
C GLU A 9 10.33 3.83 -2.76
N GLU A 10 9.34 2.95 -2.62
CA GLU A 10 8.63 2.67 -1.38
C GLU A 10 8.30 1.18 -1.28
N LEU A 11 8.46 0.60 -0.09
CA LEU A 11 8.03 -0.75 0.25
C LEU A 11 6.89 -0.66 1.26
N PHE A 12 5.95 -1.59 1.15
CA PHE A 12 4.83 -1.69 2.08
C PHE A 12 4.83 -3.04 2.76
N ALA A 13 4.58 -3.03 4.06
CA ALA A 13 4.22 -4.20 4.82
C ALA A 13 2.84 -3.99 5.44
N HIS A 14 2.09 -5.07 5.58
CA HIS A 14 0.85 -5.06 6.32
C HIS A 14 0.80 -6.20 7.33
N PHE A 15 0.02 -6.01 8.38
CA PHE A 15 -0.16 -6.99 9.43
C PHE A 15 -1.54 -6.88 10.07
N GLU A 16 -2.08 -8.03 10.46
CA GLU A 16 -3.28 -8.07 11.28
C GLU A 16 -2.99 -7.61 12.71
N TYR A 17 -3.88 -6.80 13.26
CA TYR A 17 -3.92 -6.52 14.69
C TYR A 17 -5.26 -6.93 15.28
N ARG A 18 -5.26 -7.34 16.55
CA ARG A 18 -6.45 -7.74 17.28
C ARG A 18 -6.46 -7.16 18.67
N GLY A 19 -7.60 -6.58 19.05
CA GLY A 19 -7.82 -6.02 20.39
C GLY A 19 -6.91 -4.85 20.76
N ALA A 20 -6.39 -4.10 19.77
CA ALA A 20 -5.63 -2.88 20.04
C ALA A 20 -6.54 -1.84 20.69
N THR A 21 -6.06 -1.20 21.75
CA THR A 21 -6.70 -0.05 22.40
C THR A 21 -5.97 1.23 22.01
N ALA A 22 -6.58 2.40 22.24
CA ALA A 22 -5.92 3.69 21.99
C ALA A 22 -4.55 3.83 22.70
N THR A 23 -4.34 3.10 23.80
CA THR A 23 -3.08 3.11 24.56
C THR A 23 -2.17 1.94 24.23
N THR A 24 -2.44 1.19 23.15
CA THR A 24 -1.58 0.09 22.71
C THR A 24 -0.42 0.67 21.90
N PRO A 25 0.84 0.55 22.36
CA PRO A 25 1.96 1.11 21.62
C PRO A 25 2.23 0.28 20.35
N LEU A 26 2.76 0.94 19.33
CA LEU A 26 3.26 0.33 18.10
C LEU A 26 4.73 0.68 17.94
N ALA A 27 5.58 -0.32 17.77
CA ALA A 27 6.94 -0.12 17.31
C ALA A 27 7.18 -0.88 16.00
N ALA A 28 8.02 -0.35 15.12
CA ALA A 28 8.48 -1.07 13.96
C ALA A 28 9.90 -0.65 13.58
N GLN A 29 10.64 -1.53 12.93
CA GLN A 29 11.92 -1.21 12.30
C GLN A 29 12.12 -2.08 11.06
N TRP A 30 12.78 -1.54 10.06
CA TRP A 30 13.11 -2.25 8.83
C TRP A 30 14.55 -2.72 8.84
N ARG A 31 14.79 -3.87 8.21
CA ARG A 31 16.11 -4.42 7.94
C ARG A 31 16.34 -4.52 6.45
N TYR A 32 17.58 -4.31 6.04
CA TYR A 32 18.10 -4.59 4.71
C TYR A 32 19.28 -5.54 4.84
N GLU A 33 19.21 -6.70 4.18
CA GLU A 33 20.23 -7.77 4.28
C GLU A 33 20.55 -8.15 5.75
N GLY A 34 19.53 -8.14 6.61
CA GLY A 34 19.62 -8.46 8.03
C GLY A 34 20.09 -7.31 8.94
N GLU A 35 20.58 -6.20 8.38
CA GLU A 35 21.04 -5.03 9.13
C GLU A 35 19.91 -4.00 9.30
N ILE A 36 19.84 -3.34 10.46
CA ILE A 36 18.82 -2.31 10.72
C ILE A 36 19.06 -1.11 9.78
N ILE A 37 18.00 -0.66 9.12
CA ILE A 37 18.03 0.58 8.34
C ILE A 37 17.90 1.75 9.31
N GLU A 38 18.97 2.52 9.47
CA GLU A 38 18.98 3.70 10.35
C GLU A 38 17.89 4.71 9.93
N GLY A 39 17.08 5.15 10.88
CA GLY A 39 15.98 6.10 10.66
C GLY A 39 14.68 5.45 10.19
N SER A 40 14.64 4.12 10.04
CA SER A 40 13.39 3.38 9.76
C SER A 40 12.58 3.07 11.03
N GLU A 41 13.14 3.35 12.21
CA GLU A 41 12.50 3.05 13.48
C GLU A 41 11.26 3.93 13.73
N LEU A 42 10.12 3.26 13.88
CA LEU A 42 8.86 3.85 14.30
C LEU A 42 8.62 3.48 15.77
N PHE A 43 8.25 4.46 16.58
CA PHE A 43 7.70 4.22 17.91
C PHE A 43 6.54 5.17 18.18
N LEU A 44 5.36 4.61 18.44
CA LEU A 44 4.15 5.32 18.80
C LEU A 44 3.66 4.81 20.16
N GLU A 45 3.51 5.72 21.12
CA GLU A 45 2.97 5.40 22.45
C GLU A 45 1.48 5.06 22.41
N GLU A 46 0.76 5.64 21.43
CA GLU A 46 -0.66 5.45 21.21
C GLU A 46 -0.93 4.76 19.87
N TRP A 47 -2.00 3.97 19.83
CA TRP A 47 -2.36 3.21 18.64
C TRP A 47 -2.81 4.17 17.52
N PRO A 48 -2.23 4.10 16.30
CA PRO A 48 -2.47 5.09 15.25
C PRO A 48 -3.80 4.92 14.50
N LEU A 49 -4.52 3.82 14.73
CA LEU A 49 -5.78 3.48 14.07
C LEU A 49 -6.91 3.38 15.08
N ASP A 50 -8.11 3.04 14.60
CA ASP A 50 -9.23 2.73 15.49
C ASP A 50 -8.93 1.54 16.41
N ALA A 51 -9.39 1.67 17.65
CA ALA A 51 -9.32 0.60 18.62
C ALA A 51 -10.16 -0.60 18.16
N GLY A 52 -9.63 -1.81 18.35
CA GLY A 52 -10.27 -3.05 17.95
C GLY A 52 -9.32 -3.95 17.18
N SER A 53 -9.82 -4.53 16.10
CA SER A 53 -9.06 -5.45 15.24
C SER A 53 -9.17 -4.99 13.80
N GLY A 54 -8.09 -5.15 13.03
CA GLY A 54 -8.04 -4.67 11.66
C GLY A 54 -6.75 -5.04 10.95
N LEU A 55 -6.49 -4.33 9.86
CA LEU A 55 -5.28 -4.44 9.07
C LEU A 55 -4.52 -3.12 9.19
N ALA A 56 -3.25 -3.18 9.55
CA ALA A 56 -2.37 -2.02 9.62
C ALA A 56 -1.32 -2.12 8.52
N PHE A 57 -0.90 -0.97 8.00
CA PHE A 57 0.13 -0.85 6.97
C PHE A 57 1.28 0.00 7.48
N LEU A 58 2.49 -0.39 7.10
CA LEU A 58 3.74 0.31 7.33
C LEU A 58 4.42 0.48 5.99
N ASN A 59 5.12 1.59 5.84
CA ASN A 59 5.90 1.87 4.65
C ASN A 59 7.36 2.14 5.00
N LEU A 60 8.25 1.87 4.05
CA LEU A 60 9.64 2.28 4.04
C LEU A 60 9.89 3.04 2.74
N THR A 61 10.41 4.26 2.82
CA THR A 61 10.79 5.04 1.63
C THR A 61 12.31 5.11 1.47
N GLY A 62 12.80 4.91 0.25
CA GLY A 62 14.23 5.05 -0.09
C GLY A 62 14.69 6.50 -0.26
N GLY A 63 13.78 7.46 -0.18
CA GLY A 63 14.10 8.87 -0.42
C GLY A 63 14.50 9.12 -1.88
N ARG A 64 15.53 9.95 -2.11
CA ARG A 64 15.92 10.36 -3.47
C ARG A 64 16.59 9.27 -4.30
N ASP A 65 17.20 8.29 -3.64
CA ASP A 65 18.03 7.27 -4.29
C ASP A 65 17.25 5.97 -4.55
N GLY A 66 15.98 5.92 -4.13
CA GLY A 66 15.15 4.71 -4.20
C GLY A 66 15.60 3.64 -3.20
N LEU A 67 14.95 2.48 -3.22
CA LEU A 67 15.31 1.34 -2.39
C LEU A 67 16.25 0.39 -3.17
N PRO A 68 17.44 0.07 -2.62
CA PRO A 68 18.34 -0.89 -3.23
C PRO A 68 17.74 -2.29 -3.39
N ASP A 69 18.03 -2.96 -4.51
CA ASP A 69 17.69 -4.38 -4.67
C ASP A 69 18.34 -5.22 -3.57
N GLY A 70 17.56 -6.12 -2.96
CA GLY A 70 18.00 -6.97 -1.86
C GLY A 70 16.84 -7.47 -1.00
N THR A 71 17.17 -8.07 0.14
CA THR A 71 16.20 -8.64 1.06
C THR A 71 15.82 -7.65 2.16
N TYR A 72 14.53 -7.39 2.29
CA TYR A 72 13.94 -6.53 3.31
C TYR A 72 13.11 -7.35 4.29
N THR A 73 13.20 -7.01 5.57
CA THR A 73 12.36 -7.60 6.63
C THR A 73 11.86 -6.48 7.52
N VAL A 74 10.59 -6.54 7.92
CA VAL A 74 10.04 -5.62 8.94
C VAL A 74 9.88 -6.37 10.26
N GLU A 75 10.36 -5.77 11.34
CA GLU A 75 10.09 -6.22 12.71
C GLU A 75 9.08 -5.27 13.32
N ILE A 76 7.95 -5.79 13.77
CA ILE A 76 6.81 -5.04 14.28
C ILE A 76 6.54 -5.49 15.72
N GLN A 77 6.11 -4.57 16.58
CA GLN A 77 5.68 -4.87 17.92
C GLN A 77 4.38 -4.12 18.23
N VAL A 78 3.31 -4.86 18.52
CA VAL A 78 2.01 -4.33 18.94
C VAL A 78 1.84 -4.61 20.44
N GLY A 79 1.94 -3.58 21.27
CA GLY A 79 2.00 -3.76 22.72
C GLY A 79 3.23 -4.59 23.13
N ASN A 80 2.99 -5.75 23.71
CA ASN A 80 4.04 -6.72 24.10
C ASN A 80 4.13 -7.93 23.15
N GLN A 81 3.46 -7.87 21.99
CA GLN A 81 3.45 -8.96 21.02
C GLN A 81 4.39 -8.62 19.84
N PRO A 82 5.53 -9.31 19.70
CA PRO A 82 6.37 -9.17 18.51
C PRO A 82 5.72 -9.88 17.32
N VAL A 83 5.80 -9.25 16.16
CA VAL A 83 5.40 -9.75 14.85
C VAL A 83 6.58 -9.49 13.92
N VAL A 84 7.24 -10.55 13.47
CA VAL A 84 8.28 -10.42 12.43
C VAL A 84 7.62 -10.71 11.10
N GLY A 85 7.72 -9.77 10.18
CA GLY A 85 7.24 -9.95 8.80
C GLY A 85 8.10 -10.97 8.07
N ASP A 86 7.53 -11.58 7.03
CA ASP A 86 8.29 -12.43 6.12
C ASP A 86 9.29 -11.59 5.30
N ASP A 87 10.37 -12.23 4.86
CA ASP A 87 11.35 -11.60 3.98
C ASP A 87 10.70 -11.20 2.64
N LEU A 88 10.98 -9.98 2.20
CA LEU A 88 10.57 -9.42 0.91
C LEU A 88 11.81 -9.18 0.05
N VAL A 89 11.86 -9.78 -1.14
CA VAL A 89 13.00 -9.60 -2.06
C VAL A 89 12.69 -8.53 -3.09
N LEU A 90 13.40 -7.40 -3.04
CA LEU A 90 13.38 -6.37 -4.06
C LEU A 90 14.42 -6.67 -5.16
N GLY A 91 14.03 -6.56 -6.43
CA GLY A 91 14.87 -6.96 -7.56
C GLY A 91 14.93 -8.48 -7.80
N GLY A 92 14.02 -9.24 -7.17
CA GLY A 92 13.85 -10.66 -7.44
C GLY A 92 13.06 -10.88 -8.74
N ALA A 93 13.35 -11.96 -9.46
CA ALA A 93 12.64 -12.35 -10.69
C ALA A 93 11.21 -12.91 -10.44
N GLY A 94 10.56 -12.55 -9.32
CA GLY A 94 9.42 -13.31 -8.77
C GLY A 94 8.29 -12.48 -8.16
N GLY A 95 8.17 -11.20 -8.52
CA GLY A 95 6.83 -10.66 -8.73
C GLY A 95 6.29 -11.35 -9.98
N THR A 96 4.98 -11.60 -10.09
CA THR A 96 4.39 -11.71 -11.41
C THR A 96 4.80 -10.45 -12.17
N GLU A 97 5.87 -10.52 -12.98
CA GLU A 97 5.90 -9.75 -14.23
C GLU A 97 4.49 -9.90 -14.76
N PRO A 98 3.76 -8.80 -14.93
CA PRO A 98 2.45 -8.94 -15.48
C PRO A 98 2.71 -9.56 -16.86
N SER A 99 2.14 -10.75 -17.01
CA SER A 99 2.57 -11.71 -18.03
C SER A 99 1.91 -11.34 -19.35
N GLY A 100 2.27 -10.16 -19.85
CA GLY A 100 1.81 -9.65 -21.11
C GLY A 100 2.78 -8.57 -21.55
N GLY A 101 3.20 -8.57 -22.81
CA GLY A 101 3.82 -7.37 -23.41
C GLY A 101 2.80 -6.24 -23.58
N GLY A 102 1.93 -6.02 -22.58
CA GLY A 102 0.90 -5.00 -22.52
C GLY A 102 1.50 -3.63 -22.24
N GLU A 103 0.74 -2.59 -22.56
CA GLU A 103 1.13 -1.22 -22.30
C GLU A 103 0.90 -0.93 -20.81
N GLU A 104 1.95 -0.50 -20.11
CA GLU A 104 1.93 -0.16 -18.69
C GLU A 104 1.81 1.36 -18.48
N VAL A 105 1.14 1.77 -17.41
CA VAL A 105 0.93 3.17 -17.07
C VAL A 105 1.05 3.42 -15.56
N THR A 106 1.61 4.55 -15.16
CA THR A 106 1.59 4.96 -13.75
C THR A 106 0.21 5.53 -13.40
N MET A 107 -0.48 4.92 -12.44
CA MET A 107 -1.80 5.40 -12.02
C MET A 107 -1.67 6.47 -10.92
N THR A 108 -2.44 7.54 -11.07
CA THR A 108 -2.52 8.67 -10.13
C THR A 108 -3.98 9.09 -9.92
N GLY A 109 -4.22 9.89 -8.91
CA GLY A 109 -5.51 10.50 -8.66
C GLY A 109 -5.48 11.33 -7.38
N ARG A 110 -6.65 11.86 -7.01
CA ARG A 110 -6.80 12.70 -5.83
C ARG A 110 -7.98 12.28 -4.98
N VAL A 111 -7.73 12.01 -3.70
CA VAL A 111 -8.78 11.64 -2.75
C VAL A 111 -9.31 12.90 -2.05
N VAL A 112 -10.63 13.07 -2.09
CA VAL A 112 -11.34 14.22 -1.51
C VAL A 112 -12.53 13.79 -0.67
N SER A 113 -12.93 14.61 0.30
CA SER A 113 -14.19 14.44 1.02
C SER A 113 -15.35 14.76 0.08
N ALA A 114 -16.24 13.79 -0.13
CA ALA A 114 -17.43 13.96 -0.99
C ALA A 114 -18.36 15.07 -0.48
N ASP A 115 -18.38 15.33 0.83
CA ASP A 115 -19.23 16.35 1.45
C ASP A 115 -18.71 17.77 1.24
N SER A 116 -17.39 17.95 1.14
CA SER A 116 -16.74 19.27 1.21
C SER A 116 -15.82 19.60 0.05
N GLY A 117 -15.46 18.61 -0.79
CA GLY A 117 -14.45 18.73 -1.83
C GLY A 117 -13.02 18.94 -1.31
N LYS A 118 -12.80 18.87 0.01
CA LYS A 118 -11.47 19.09 0.60
C LYS A 118 -10.58 17.87 0.39
N PRO A 119 -9.28 18.06 0.11
CA PRO A 119 -8.34 16.95 -0.02
C PRO A 119 -8.21 16.17 1.28
N ILE A 120 -8.05 14.86 1.16
CA ILE A 120 -7.83 13.95 2.29
C ILE A 120 -6.37 13.52 2.27
N ASN A 121 -5.63 13.89 3.31
CA ASN A 121 -4.26 13.45 3.54
C ASN A 121 -4.26 12.07 4.23
N LYS A 122 -3.27 11.23 3.92
CA LYS A 122 -3.10 9.88 4.48
C LYS A 122 -4.24 8.92 4.18
N ALA A 123 -4.99 9.13 3.10
CA ALA A 123 -5.82 8.08 2.55
C ALA A 123 -4.90 7.02 1.95
N MET A 124 -5.18 5.76 2.26
CA MET A 124 -4.42 4.63 1.77
C MET A 124 -5.11 4.07 0.53
N ILE A 125 -4.34 3.91 -0.54
CA ILE A 125 -4.73 3.25 -1.78
C ILE A 125 -4.08 1.88 -1.74
N ILE A 126 -4.86 0.83 -1.94
CA ILE A 126 -4.36 -0.54 -2.06
C ILE A 126 -4.83 -1.09 -3.41
N ILE A 127 -3.89 -1.65 -4.16
CA ILE A 127 -4.16 -2.39 -5.39
C ILE A 127 -3.85 -3.86 -5.11
N LEU A 128 -4.82 -4.74 -5.34
CA LEU A 128 -4.60 -6.18 -5.23
C LEU A 128 -4.06 -6.73 -6.55
N ALA A 129 -3.29 -7.81 -6.45
CA ALA A 129 -2.78 -8.53 -7.61
C ALA A 129 -3.91 -9.00 -8.53
N PRO A 130 -3.68 -9.08 -9.86
CA PRO A 130 -4.69 -9.52 -10.81
C PRO A 130 -5.35 -10.84 -10.42
N GLY A 131 -6.68 -10.89 -10.51
CA GLY A 131 -7.49 -12.05 -10.16
C GLY A 131 -7.81 -12.19 -8.67
N ILE A 132 -7.33 -11.30 -7.81
CA ILE A 132 -7.73 -11.21 -6.40
C ILE A 132 -8.81 -10.13 -6.24
N THR A 133 -9.89 -10.47 -5.56
CA THR A 133 -10.99 -9.56 -5.19
C THR A 133 -10.99 -9.29 -3.70
N TRP A 134 -11.68 -8.23 -3.26
CA TRP A 134 -11.80 -7.92 -1.82
C TRP A 134 -12.47 -9.04 -1.01
N ASP A 135 -13.35 -9.83 -1.64
CA ASP A 135 -13.99 -10.99 -1.03
C ASP A 135 -13.05 -12.20 -0.86
N THR A 136 -12.01 -12.29 -1.70
CA THR A 136 -11.07 -13.43 -1.72
C THR A 136 -9.70 -13.09 -1.12
N PHE A 137 -9.45 -11.81 -0.86
CA PHE A 137 -8.19 -11.31 -0.34
C PHE A 137 -7.83 -11.95 1.00
N ASP A 138 -6.71 -12.67 1.01
CA ASP A 138 -6.08 -13.15 2.23
C ASP A 138 -5.05 -12.11 2.70
N LYS A 139 -5.45 -11.35 3.71
CA LYS A 139 -4.62 -10.35 4.39
C LYS A 139 -3.34 -10.89 5.06
N ASN A 140 -3.12 -12.20 5.08
CA ASN A 140 -1.87 -12.80 5.54
C ASN A 140 -0.91 -13.11 4.38
N ASP A 141 -1.38 -13.03 3.12
CA ASP A 141 -0.57 -13.26 1.93
C ASP A 141 -0.14 -11.92 1.32
N GLN A 142 1.09 -11.51 1.64
CA GLN A 142 1.61 -10.24 1.14
C GLN A 142 1.67 -10.17 -0.39
N SER A 143 1.78 -11.32 -1.07
CA SER A 143 1.87 -11.35 -2.54
C SER A 143 0.55 -11.07 -3.25
N GLN A 144 -0.56 -10.96 -2.50
CA GLN A 144 -1.85 -10.55 -3.04
C GLN A 144 -2.01 -9.03 -3.13
N VAL A 145 -1.09 -8.25 -2.56
CA VAL A 145 -1.03 -6.79 -2.76
C VAL A 145 -0.09 -6.51 -3.93
N TYR A 146 -0.61 -5.90 -4.99
CA TYR A 146 0.17 -5.46 -6.15
C TYR A 146 0.98 -4.20 -5.83
N ASP A 147 0.30 -3.20 -5.27
CA ASP A 147 0.91 -1.94 -4.86
C ASP A 147 0.06 -1.28 -3.78
N ALA A 148 0.66 -0.36 -3.04
CA ALA A 148 -0.05 0.53 -2.13
C ALA A 148 0.55 1.94 -2.20
N ALA A 149 -0.23 2.94 -1.84
CA ALA A 149 0.23 4.32 -1.77
C ALA A 149 -0.55 5.10 -0.72
N PHE A 150 0.05 6.15 -0.17
CA PHE A 150 -0.65 7.11 0.68
C PHE A 150 -0.81 8.44 -0.01
N THR A 151 -1.96 9.08 0.16
CA THR A 151 -2.15 10.44 -0.31
C THR A 151 -1.28 11.42 0.47
N ARG A 152 -0.72 12.38 -0.25
CA ARG A 152 0.02 13.52 0.31
C ARG A 152 -0.95 14.57 0.87
N SER A 153 -0.42 15.68 1.40
CA SER A 153 -1.21 16.75 2.02
C SER A 153 -2.24 17.43 1.10
N ASN A 154 -2.05 17.34 -0.21
CA ASN A 154 -2.96 17.83 -1.24
C ASN A 154 -3.99 16.77 -1.71
N GLY A 155 -3.99 15.58 -1.09
CA GLY A 155 -4.87 14.46 -1.43
C GLY A 155 -4.40 13.63 -2.62
N ILE A 156 -3.27 13.96 -3.25
CA ILE A 156 -2.76 13.26 -4.42
C ILE A 156 -2.05 11.98 -4.01
N PHE A 157 -2.29 10.90 -4.74
CA PHE A 157 -1.49 9.68 -4.71
C PHE A 157 -0.89 9.40 -6.09
N GLU A 158 0.18 8.62 -6.11
CA GLU A 158 0.79 8.06 -7.31
C GLU A 158 1.21 6.65 -6.92
N LEU A 159 0.91 5.67 -7.77
CA LEU A 159 1.37 4.30 -7.58
C LEU A 159 2.87 4.20 -7.87
N ASN A 160 3.54 3.34 -7.11
CA ASN A 160 4.96 3.06 -7.27
C ASN A 160 5.20 2.03 -8.37
N VAL A 161 4.22 1.14 -8.60
CA VAL A 161 4.28 0.11 -9.63
C VAL A 161 3.31 0.47 -10.76
N PRO A 162 3.79 0.64 -12.01
CA PRO A 162 2.91 0.82 -13.17
C PRO A 162 1.91 -0.33 -13.27
N VAL A 163 0.68 -0.04 -13.69
CA VAL A 163 -0.36 -1.06 -13.93
C VAL A 163 -0.44 -1.37 -15.41
N GLU A 164 -0.68 -2.63 -15.76
CA GLU A 164 -1.01 -3.01 -17.13
C GLU A 164 -2.40 -2.52 -17.49
N LEU A 165 -2.53 -1.87 -18.65
CA LEU A 165 -3.79 -1.24 -19.02
C LEU A 165 -4.94 -2.22 -19.23
N ASP A 166 -4.67 -3.39 -19.80
CA ASP A 166 -5.69 -4.37 -20.20
C ASP A 166 -5.91 -5.46 -19.14
N THR A 167 -5.39 -5.25 -17.93
CA THR A 167 -5.47 -6.18 -16.79
C THR A 167 -6.44 -5.66 -15.73
N ALA A 168 -7.26 -6.55 -15.18
CA ALA A 168 -8.23 -6.20 -14.14
C ALA A 168 -7.58 -6.28 -12.75
N TYR A 169 -7.81 -5.24 -11.94
CA TYR A 169 -7.32 -5.11 -10.58
C TYR A 169 -8.46 -4.82 -9.61
N SER A 170 -8.23 -5.10 -8.32
CA SER A 170 -9.13 -4.66 -7.25
C SER A 170 -8.48 -3.55 -6.44
N ILE A 171 -9.23 -2.48 -6.18
CA ILE A 171 -8.75 -1.22 -5.61
C ILE A 171 -9.52 -0.91 -4.33
N ALA A 172 -8.81 -0.51 -3.28
CA ALA A 172 -9.39 0.06 -2.08
C ALA A 172 -8.86 1.47 -1.86
N VAL A 173 -9.73 2.36 -1.37
CA VAL A 173 -9.35 3.64 -0.80
C VAL A 173 -9.90 3.72 0.61
N ILE A 174 -8.99 3.77 1.60
CA ILE A 174 -9.31 3.63 3.02
C ILE A 174 -8.72 4.81 3.79
N VAL A 175 -9.51 5.38 4.69
CA VAL A 175 -9.06 6.41 5.64
C VAL A 175 -9.97 6.43 6.87
N ASP A 176 -9.39 6.73 8.02
CA ASP A 176 -10.11 6.90 9.30
C ASP A 176 -11.34 7.82 9.18
N ARG A 177 -12.48 7.39 9.72
CA ARG A 177 -13.79 8.10 9.75
C ARG A 177 -14.41 8.38 8.37
N PHE A 178 -14.04 7.63 7.35
CA PHE A 178 -14.72 7.62 6.06
C PHE A 178 -15.09 6.20 5.67
N GLN A 179 -16.21 6.07 4.94
CA GLN A 179 -16.62 4.82 4.34
C GLN A 179 -15.55 4.38 3.34
N PRO A 180 -15.04 3.13 3.44
CA PRO A 180 -14.06 2.64 2.49
C PRO A 180 -14.70 2.52 1.10
N LEU A 181 -13.94 2.88 0.07
CA LEU A 181 -14.30 2.58 -1.32
C LEU A 181 -13.60 1.28 -1.69
N LEU A 182 -14.36 0.24 -2.05
CA LEU A 182 -13.85 -1.02 -2.56
C LEU A 182 -14.39 -1.20 -3.98
N VAL A 183 -13.48 -1.46 -4.92
CA VAL A 183 -13.78 -1.69 -6.33
C VAL A 183 -13.07 -2.98 -6.74
N ASP A 184 -13.82 -3.93 -7.28
CA ASP A 184 -13.26 -5.11 -7.94
C ASP A 184 -13.33 -4.92 -9.46
N ASP A 185 -12.55 -5.70 -10.20
CA ASP A 185 -12.54 -5.76 -11.66
C ASP A 185 -12.33 -4.40 -12.37
N PHE A 186 -11.54 -3.50 -11.76
CA PHE A 186 -11.15 -2.24 -12.38
C PHE A 186 -10.16 -2.50 -13.53
N VAL A 187 -10.53 -2.07 -14.75
CA VAL A 187 -9.68 -2.19 -15.95
C VAL A 187 -9.16 -0.80 -16.34
N PRO A 188 -7.85 -0.52 -16.18
CA PRO A 188 -7.27 0.81 -16.41
C PRO A 188 -7.49 1.34 -17.85
N ARG A 189 -7.52 0.46 -18.86
CA ARG A 189 -7.77 0.79 -20.28
C ARG A 189 -9.04 1.60 -20.49
N GLU A 190 -10.08 1.35 -19.70
CA GLU A 190 -11.38 2.04 -19.85
C GLU A 190 -11.31 3.53 -19.53
N PHE A 191 -10.27 3.95 -18.80
CA PHE A 191 -10.07 5.32 -18.31
C PHE A 191 -8.84 5.99 -18.94
N TYR A 192 -8.05 5.25 -19.72
CA TYR A 192 -6.78 5.73 -20.24
C TYR A 192 -6.93 6.61 -21.48
N GLU A 193 -6.45 7.85 -21.38
CA GLU A 193 -6.52 8.85 -22.44
C GLU A 193 -5.21 8.99 -23.26
N GLY A 194 -4.18 8.19 -22.95
CA GLY A 194 -2.86 8.26 -23.57
C GLY A 194 -1.79 8.93 -22.69
N GLY A 195 -0.52 8.59 -22.93
CA GLY A 195 0.63 9.13 -22.20
C GLY A 195 1.16 8.18 -21.12
N ASN A 196 1.99 8.70 -20.21
CA ASN A 196 2.66 7.87 -19.20
C ASN A 196 1.84 7.70 -17.91
N PHE A 197 0.74 8.44 -17.78
CA PHE A 197 -0.09 8.46 -16.58
C PHE A 197 -1.55 8.17 -16.90
N LEU A 198 -2.19 7.43 -16.00
CA LEU A 198 -3.63 7.30 -15.91
C LEU A 198 -4.09 8.12 -14.70
N ASP A 199 -4.74 9.25 -14.93
CA ASP A 199 -5.31 10.08 -13.86
C ASP A 199 -6.78 9.72 -13.65
N LEU A 200 -7.10 9.18 -12.46
CA LEU A 200 -8.46 8.85 -12.06
C LEU A 200 -9.29 10.08 -11.67
N GLY A 201 -8.68 11.26 -11.60
CA GLY A 201 -9.31 12.48 -11.14
C GLY A 201 -9.63 12.46 -9.65
N ASP A 202 -10.74 13.13 -9.28
CA ASP A 202 -11.18 13.23 -7.89
C ASP A 202 -11.98 11.99 -7.47
N ILE A 203 -11.46 11.25 -6.50
CA ILE A 203 -12.12 10.12 -5.83
C ILE A 203 -12.76 10.63 -4.53
N GLY A 204 -14.08 10.68 -4.50
CA GLY A 204 -14.85 11.19 -3.36
C GLY A 204 -15.17 10.13 -2.31
N LEU A 205 -14.71 10.32 -1.07
CA LEU A 205 -15.09 9.49 0.07
C LEU A 205 -16.16 10.15 0.95
N LYS A 206 -17.16 9.38 1.37
CA LYS A 206 -18.19 9.83 2.31
C LYS A 206 -17.74 9.61 3.74
N ARG A 207 -18.04 10.56 4.63
CA ARG A 207 -17.78 10.38 6.06
C ARG A 207 -18.74 9.35 6.66
N GLU A 208 -18.27 8.65 7.68
CA GLU A 208 -19.11 7.77 8.53
C GLU A 208 -20.03 8.53 9.48
#